data_AF-A0A1F5SF01-F1
#
_entry.id   AF-A0A1F5SF01-F1
#
_cell.length_a   1.000
_cell.length_b   1.000
_cell.length_c   1.000
_cell.angle_alpha   90.00
_cell.angle_beta   90.00
_cell.angle_gamma   90.00
#
_symmetry.space_group_name_H-M   'P 1'
#
loop_
_entity.id
_entity.type
_entity.pdbx_description
1 polymer ?
#
loop_
_entity_poly.entity_id
_entity_poly.type
_entity_poly.pdbx_seq_one_letter_code
_entity_poly.pdbx_strand_id
1 'polypeptide(L)'
;MLNNEQGFESKQENREPEYAPIQPGLNKNQKISLVVLGFFTIFIIFLWSAQFKNNLSGINNSGAINSVIPLDTNSEQDDLYSKDTDGDGLSDGDELYLYKTSPYLEDSDSDGFLDKNEIDSEHDPNCPEDRECYGTEASADADEAGKTPAPADSMADILEQLNRANTAIPAAESSGGETPDAAKVFGGEMSAADLRTLLISSGADEAMIGQFSDEEIVNIYKEILAE
;
A
#
# COMPACT_ATOMS: atom_id res chain seq x y z
N MET A 1 7.64 82.77 -15.82
CA MET A 1 9.04 83.07 -15.50
C MET A 1 9.10 83.64 -14.09
N LEU A 2 10.12 83.24 -13.32
CA LEU A 2 10.55 83.68 -11.98
C LEU A 2 10.00 82.89 -10.77
N ASN A 3 10.67 81.76 -10.45
CA ASN A 3 11.61 81.50 -9.31
C ASN A 3 11.50 82.48 -8.10
N ASN A 4 11.81 82.19 -6.83
CA ASN A 4 12.70 81.26 -6.10
C ASN A 4 12.37 81.49 -4.58
N GLU A 5 12.22 80.51 -3.67
CA GLU A 5 13.26 79.95 -2.76
C GLU A 5 14.14 81.01 -2.04
N GLN A 6 14.43 81.04 -0.72
CA GLN A 6 14.21 80.22 0.48
C GLN A 6 14.47 81.08 1.76
N GLY A 7 14.00 80.60 2.92
CA GLY A 7 14.79 80.56 4.18
C GLY A 7 14.48 81.61 5.26
N PHE A 8 14.21 81.17 6.51
CA PHE A 8 15.04 81.46 7.70
C PHE A 8 14.46 80.86 9.02
N GLU A 9 15.20 79.87 9.55
CA GLU A 9 15.47 79.44 10.94
C GLU A 9 14.36 79.35 12.02
N SER A 10 14.12 78.11 12.46
CA SER A 10 13.56 77.76 13.78
C SER A 10 14.70 77.45 14.78
N LYS A 11 14.91 78.34 15.75
CA LYS A 11 15.63 77.98 16.99
C LYS A 11 14.69 77.16 17.87
N GLN A 12 14.92 75.85 17.97
CA GLN A 12 14.38 75.04 19.06
C GLN A 12 15.50 74.72 20.04
N GLU A 13 15.25 75.17 21.26
CA GLU A 13 16.12 75.13 22.44
C GLU A 13 16.22 73.70 22.96
N ASN A 14 17.45 73.19 23.07
CA ASN A 14 17.76 71.93 23.73
C ASN A 14 17.32 71.98 25.21
N ARG A 15 16.33 71.17 25.58
CA ARG A 15 16.15 70.69 26.95
C ARG A 15 16.04 69.17 26.94
N GLU A 16 17.10 68.51 27.39
CA GLU A 16 17.08 67.10 27.76
C GLU A 16 15.98 66.84 28.78
N PRO A 17 15.18 65.78 28.65
CA PRO A 17 14.37 65.29 29.77
C PRO A 17 15.30 64.59 30.77
N GLU A 18 15.47 65.21 31.93
CA GLU A 18 16.10 64.62 33.10
C GLU A 18 15.36 63.32 33.49
N TYR A 19 15.95 62.17 33.19
CA TYR A 19 15.40 60.87 33.54
C TYR A 19 15.68 60.57 35.02
N ALA A 20 14.66 60.73 35.87
CA ALA A 20 14.73 60.27 37.25
C ALA A 20 14.79 58.73 37.31
N PRO A 21 15.69 58.12 38.12
CA PRO A 21 15.77 56.67 38.23
C PRO A 21 14.56 56.10 38.98
N ILE A 22 13.69 55.39 38.28
CA ILE A 22 12.62 54.62 38.91
C ILE A 22 13.21 53.29 39.41
N GLN A 23 13.65 53.24 40.66
CA GLN A 23 14.05 51.99 41.32
C GLN A 23 12.95 51.59 42.30
N PRO A 24 11.94 50.78 41.90
CA PRO A 24 11.08 50.14 42.88
C PRO A 24 11.91 49.07 43.61
N GLY A 25 12.50 49.47 44.73
CA GLY A 25 13.20 48.57 45.63
C GLY A 25 12.23 47.48 46.11
N LEU A 26 12.43 46.25 45.64
CA LEU A 26 11.53 45.13 45.92
C LEU A 26 11.46 44.84 47.44
N ASN A 27 10.25 44.75 47.99
CA ASN A 27 10.03 44.51 49.43
C ASN A 27 10.57 43.13 49.85
N LYS A 28 10.92 42.97 51.13
CA LYS A 28 11.50 41.71 51.66
C LYS A 28 10.63 40.49 51.33
N ASN A 29 9.31 40.60 51.45
CA ASN A 29 8.37 39.51 51.14
C ASN A 29 8.29 39.22 49.63
N GLN A 30 8.37 40.26 48.79
CA GLN A 30 8.37 40.12 47.33
C GLN A 30 9.68 39.49 46.82
N LYS A 31 10.81 39.77 47.48
CA LYS A 31 12.10 39.09 47.23
C LYS A 31 12.01 37.61 47.58
N ILE A 32 11.38 37.27 48.71
CA ILE A 32 11.16 35.87 49.10
C ILE A 32 10.26 35.16 48.09
N SER A 33 9.17 35.80 47.64
CA SER A 33 8.30 35.22 46.60
C SER A 33 9.03 34.97 45.28
N LEU A 34 9.93 35.86 44.85
CA LEU A 34 10.74 35.62 43.64
C LEU A 34 11.72 34.46 43.81
N VAL A 35 12.34 34.33 45.00
CA VAL A 35 13.25 33.22 45.30
C VAL A 35 12.51 31.89 45.32
N VAL A 36 11.32 31.83 45.95
CA VAL A 36 10.49 30.62 46.00
C VAL A 36 9.98 30.26 44.60
N LEU A 37 9.53 31.23 43.82
CA LEU A 37 9.07 31.01 42.45
C LEU A 37 10.21 30.48 41.56
N GLY A 38 11.40 31.05 41.66
CA GLY A 38 12.58 30.57 40.93
C GLY A 38 12.99 29.15 41.33
N PHE A 39 12.88 28.79 42.61
CA PHE A 39 13.13 27.41 43.04
C PHE A 39 12.08 26.43 42.47
N PHE A 40 10.79 26.81 42.49
CA PHE A 40 9.73 25.98 41.94
C PHE A 40 9.85 25.76 40.43
N THR A 41 10.23 26.78 39.65
CA THR A 41 10.43 26.62 38.20
C THR A 41 11.59 25.69 37.89
N ILE A 42 12.70 25.82 38.60
CA ILE A 42 13.86 24.92 38.47
C ILE A 42 13.48 23.50 38.88
N PHE A 43 12.70 23.34 39.95
CA PHE A 43 12.23 22.03 40.42
C PHE A 43 11.31 21.35 39.40
N ILE A 44 10.40 22.09 38.75
CA ILE A 44 9.54 21.56 37.68
C ILE A 44 10.38 21.11 36.48
N ILE A 45 11.37 21.91 36.06
CA ILE A 45 12.28 21.55 34.95
C ILE A 45 13.12 20.32 35.33
N PHE A 46 13.55 20.20 36.58
CA PHE A 46 14.27 19.05 37.10
C PHE A 46 13.40 17.78 37.10
N LEU A 47 12.15 17.86 37.56
CA LEU A 47 11.21 16.74 37.53
C LEU A 47 10.85 16.33 36.08
N TRP A 48 10.66 17.30 35.19
CA TRP A 48 10.43 17.05 33.76
C TRP A 48 11.66 16.38 33.12
N SER A 49 12.87 16.87 33.39
CA SER A 49 14.11 16.25 32.91
C SER A 49 14.31 14.84 33.46
N ALA A 50 13.97 14.60 34.73
CA ALA A 50 14.08 13.28 35.35
C ALA A 50 13.10 12.25 34.76
N GLN A 51 11.85 12.64 34.50
CA GLN A 51 10.84 11.77 33.88
C GLN A 51 11.06 11.59 32.37
N PHE A 52 11.53 12.62 31.68
CA PHE A 52 11.75 12.62 30.22
C PHE A 52 12.94 11.75 29.79
N LYS A 53 13.98 11.62 30.61
CA LYS A 53 15.14 10.77 30.30
C LYS A 53 14.79 9.28 30.17
N ASN A 54 13.80 8.82 30.94
CA ASN A 54 13.29 7.44 30.82
C ASN A 54 12.37 7.24 29.61
N ASN A 55 11.85 8.32 29.01
CA ASN A 55 10.98 8.26 27.83
C ASN A 55 11.73 8.56 26.51
N LEU A 56 12.91 9.18 26.57
CA LEU A 56 13.74 9.48 25.39
C LEU A 56 14.82 8.42 25.09
N SER A 57 14.97 7.40 25.95
CA SER A 57 15.93 6.31 25.72
C SER A 57 15.59 5.41 24.52
N GLY A 58 14.45 5.64 23.87
CA GLY A 58 14.00 4.93 22.66
C GLY A 58 14.33 5.60 21.33
N ILE A 59 14.99 6.78 21.30
CA ILE A 59 15.34 7.43 20.02
C ILE A 59 16.86 7.69 19.96
N ASN A 60 17.62 6.60 19.86
CA ASN A 60 19.01 6.63 19.38
C ASN A 60 19.03 6.38 17.87
N ASN A 61 18.39 7.26 17.09
CA ASN A 61 18.52 7.25 15.64
C ASN A 61 19.54 8.29 15.21
N SER A 62 20.82 7.93 15.30
CA SER A 62 21.90 8.65 14.64
C SER A 62 23.03 7.67 14.33
N GLY A 63 22.92 7.01 13.17
CA GLY A 63 24.08 6.37 12.53
C GLY A 63 23.81 5.08 11.79
N ALA A 64 22.97 5.10 10.74
CA ALA A 64 23.19 4.38 9.46
C ALA A 64 21.91 4.36 8.59
N ILE A 65 21.50 5.53 8.09
CA ILE A 65 20.78 5.61 6.80
C ILE A 65 21.78 5.31 5.68
N ASN A 66 22.18 4.04 5.62
CA ASN A 66 22.76 3.30 4.50
C ASN A 66 22.63 1.80 4.81
N SER A 67 21.54 1.42 5.47
CA SER A 67 21.07 0.05 5.40
C SER A 67 20.15 0.01 4.18
N VAL A 68 20.69 -0.46 3.05
CA VAL A 68 19.97 -1.55 2.40
C VAL A 68 19.70 -2.51 3.55
N ILE A 69 18.47 -2.55 4.05
CA ILE A 69 18.08 -3.62 4.95
C ILE A 69 18.36 -4.85 4.10
N PRO A 70 19.32 -5.74 4.44
CA PRO A 70 19.06 -7.11 4.08
C PRO A 70 17.83 -7.39 4.93
N LEU A 71 16.64 -7.25 4.33
CA LEU A 71 15.46 -7.90 4.86
C LEU A 71 15.95 -9.32 5.03
N ASP A 72 16.27 -9.70 6.25
CA ASP A 72 16.54 -11.09 6.57
C ASP A 72 15.17 -11.73 6.57
N THR A 73 14.60 -11.83 5.37
CA THR A 73 13.28 -12.38 5.06
C THR A 73 13.16 -13.80 5.59
N ASN A 74 14.27 -14.46 5.90
CA ASN A 74 14.29 -15.81 6.40
C ASN A 74 13.70 -15.92 7.81
N SER A 75 13.88 -14.92 8.69
CA SER A 75 13.36 -15.01 10.05
C SER A 75 11.84 -14.92 10.11
N GLU A 76 11.22 -14.01 9.33
CA GLU A 76 9.77 -13.83 9.32
C GLU A 76 9.08 -14.89 8.46
N GLN A 77 9.76 -15.38 7.42
CA GLN A 77 9.26 -16.45 6.56
C GLN A 77 9.28 -17.81 7.27
N ASP A 78 10.33 -18.13 8.04
CA ASP A 78 10.38 -19.38 8.82
C ASP A 78 9.27 -19.44 9.88
N ASP A 79 8.91 -18.30 10.47
CA ASP A 79 7.81 -18.24 11.45
C ASP A 79 6.46 -18.61 10.81
N LEU A 80 6.20 -18.18 9.57
CA LEU A 80 4.97 -18.50 8.84
C LEU A 80 4.84 -19.99 8.50
N TYR A 81 5.93 -20.66 8.13
CA TYR A 81 5.90 -22.11 7.85
C TYR A 81 5.78 -22.98 9.12
N SER A 82 5.89 -22.38 10.31
CA SER A 82 5.71 -23.08 11.59
C SER A 82 4.36 -22.84 12.25
N LYS A 83 3.60 -21.88 11.74
CA LYS A 83 2.34 -21.41 12.31
C LYS A 83 1.17 -21.94 11.48
N ASP A 84 0.11 -22.32 12.16
CA ASP A 84 -1.15 -22.81 11.59
C ASP A 84 -2.25 -22.08 12.37
N THR A 85 -2.83 -21.06 11.75
CA THR A 85 -3.62 -20.04 12.45
C THR A 85 -5.08 -20.43 12.61
N ASP A 86 -5.65 -21.13 11.65
CA ASP A 86 -7.02 -21.65 11.69
C ASP A 86 -7.09 -23.12 12.12
N GLY A 87 -5.99 -23.86 12.07
CA GLY A 87 -5.88 -25.19 12.67
C GLY A 87 -6.36 -26.31 11.76
N ASP A 88 -6.43 -26.09 10.44
CA ASP A 88 -6.83 -27.09 9.46
C ASP A 88 -5.71 -28.12 9.16
N GLY A 89 -4.48 -27.80 9.56
CA GLY A 89 -3.29 -28.62 9.39
C GLY A 89 -2.35 -28.19 8.27
N LEU A 90 -2.62 -27.07 7.60
CA LEU A 90 -1.69 -26.34 6.73
C LEU A 90 -0.94 -25.28 7.52
N SER A 91 0.27 -24.92 7.09
CA SER A 91 0.96 -23.77 7.69
C SER A 91 0.54 -22.47 7.00
N ASP A 92 0.50 -21.35 7.74
CA ASP A 92 0.23 -20.00 7.21
C ASP A 92 1.10 -19.73 5.97
N GLY A 93 2.34 -20.23 5.99
CA GLY A 93 3.27 -20.15 4.87
C GLY A 93 2.84 -20.97 3.65
N ASP A 94 2.43 -22.24 3.83
CA ASP A 94 1.96 -23.09 2.74
C ASP A 94 0.67 -22.53 2.11
N GLU A 95 -0.25 -22.04 2.92
CA GLU A 95 -1.49 -21.43 2.44
C GLU A 95 -1.21 -20.19 1.59
N LEU A 96 -0.40 -19.24 2.10
CA LEU A 96 -0.10 -17.99 1.38
C LEU A 96 0.75 -18.21 0.13
N TYR A 97 1.74 -19.10 0.19
CA TYR A 97 2.76 -19.22 -0.85
C TYR A 97 2.51 -20.35 -1.84
N LEU A 98 1.97 -21.49 -1.40
CA LEU A 98 1.78 -22.69 -2.21
C LEU A 98 0.34 -22.85 -2.70
N TYR A 99 -0.64 -22.86 -1.80
CA TYR A 99 -2.03 -23.22 -2.13
C TYR A 99 -2.94 -22.03 -2.43
N LYS A 100 -2.51 -20.81 -2.08
CA LYS A 100 -3.27 -19.56 -2.26
C LYS A 100 -4.60 -19.53 -1.51
N THR A 101 -4.69 -20.31 -0.44
CA THR A 101 -5.79 -20.35 0.51
C THR A 101 -5.61 -19.29 1.61
N SER A 102 -6.60 -19.18 2.50
CA SER A 102 -6.67 -18.17 3.55
C SER A 102 -6.23 -18.73 4.91
N PRO A 103 -5.14 -18.21 5.53
CA PRO A 103 -4.65 -18.62 6.87
C PRO A 103 -5.56 -18.33 8.06
N TYR A 104 -6.80 -17.95 7.82
CA TYR A 104 -7.77 -17.61 8.85
C TYR A 104 -9.08 -18.36 8.65
N LEU A 105 -9.15 -19.23 7.65
CA LEU A 105 -10.33 -19.95 7.24
C LEU A 105 -9.92 -21.40 6.97
N GLU A 106 -10.40 -22.28 7.84
CA GLU A 106 -10.27 -23.73 7.70
C GLU A 106 -10.79 -24.28 6.35
N ASP A 107 -11.64 -23.51 5.66
CA ASP A 107 -12.32 -23.80 4.40
C ASP A 107 -12.35 -22.49 3.58
N SER A 108 -11.44 -22.37 2.62
CA SER A 108 -11.17 -21.12 1.89
C SER A 108 -12.24 -20.79 0.86
N ASP A 109 -12.87 -21.79 0.25
CA ASP A 109 -13.91 -21.60 -0.76
C ASP A 109 -15.34 -21.72 -0.21
N SER A 110 -15.45 -22.11 1.05
CA SER A 110 -16.68 -22.20 1.85
C SER A 110 -17.68 -23.25 1.39
N ASP A 111 -17.20 -24.37 0.84
CA ASP A 111 -18.04 -25.47 0.37
C ASP A 111 -18.30 -26.58 1.42
N GLY A 112 -17.62 -26.48 2.57
CA GLY A 112 -17.73 -27.38 3.71
C GLY A 112 -16.64 -28.44 3.80
N PHE A 113 -15.65 -28.43 2.91
CA PHE A 113 -14.43 -29.22 3.00
C PHE A 113 -13.28 -28.35 3.53
N LEU A 114 -12.33 -28.99 4.24
CA LEU A 114 -11.16 -28.28 4.74
C LEU A 114 -10.12 -28.21 3.64
N ASP A 115 -9.40 -27.10 3.53
CA ASP A 115 -8.36 -26.93 2.50
C ASP A 115 -7.35 -28.09 2.53
N LYS A 116 -6.92 -28.49 3.73
CA LYS A 116 -6.04 -29.65 3.93
C LYS A 116 -6.61 -30.96 3.36
N ASN A 117 -7.90 -31.21 3.51
CA ASN A 117 -8.57 -32.44 3.08
C ASN A 117 -8.70 -32.50 1.55
N GLU A 118 -9.00 -31.36 0.94
CA GLU A 118 -9.10 -31.23 -0.51
C GLU A 118 -7.74 -31.45 -1.16
N ILE A 119 -6.68 -30.83 -0.62
CA ILE A 119 -5.31 -31.04 -1.08
C ILE A 119 -4.90 -32.51 -0.98
N ASP A 120 -5.20 -33.19 0.15
CA ASP A 120 -4.90 -34.62 0.32
C ASP A 120 -5.70 -35.51 -0.63
N SER A 121 -6.82 -35.01 -1.14
CA SER A 121 -7.70 -35.69 -2.08
C SER A 121 -7.45 -35.26 -3.53
N GLU A 122 -6.41 -34.47 -3.81
CA GLU A 122 -6.09 -33.90 -5.13
C GLU A 122 -7.18 -32.98 -5.71
N HIS A 123 -7.96 -32.32 -4.85
CA HIS A 123 -8.93 -31.28 -5.21
C HIS A 123 -8.32 -29.88 -5.03
N ASP A 124 -8.96 -28.87 -5.61
CA ASP A 124 -8.50 -27.48 -5.56
C ASP A 124 -9.18 -26.76 -4.39
N PRO A 125 -8.45 -26.40 -3.31
CA PRO A 125 -9.04 -25.84 -2.09
C PRO A 125 -9.57 -24.40 -2.23
N ASN A 126 -9.49 -23.84 -3.45
CA ASN A 126 -10.11 -22.55 -3.77
C ASN A 126 -11.30 -22.73 -4.71
N CYS A 127 -11.72 -23.96 -4.95
CA CYS A 127 -12.76 -24.29 -5.90
C CYS A 127 -13.88 -25.14 -5.30
N PRO A 128 -15.06 -24.54 -5.06
CA PRO A 128 -16.16 -25.26 -4.45
C PRO A 128 -16.55 -26.49 -5.25
N GLU A 129 -16.79 -27.63 -4.60
CA GLU A 129 -17.21 -28.90 -5.20
C GLU A 129 -18.48 -28.77 -6.07
N ASP A 130 -19.33 -27.79 -5.79
CA ASP A 130 -20.56 -27.53 -6.53
C ASP A 130 -20.42 -26.54 -7.70
N ARG A 131 -19.19 -26.07 -8.00
CA ARG A 131 -18.92 -25.12 -9.10
C ARG A 131 -17.69 -25.49 -9.93
N GLU A 132 -17.71 -25.04 -11.18
CA GLU A 132 -16.57 -25.18 -12.10
C GLU A 132 -15.70 -23.91 -12.04
N CYS A 133 -14.49 -24.02 -11.49
CA CYS A 133 -13.54 -22.89 -11.40
C CYS A 133 -12.54 -22.85 -12.56
N TYR A 134 -12.44 -23.95 -13.32
CA TYR A 134 -11.67 -24.00 -14.55
C TYR A 134 -12.57 -23.64 -15.72
N GLY A 135 -12.49 -22.38 -16.15
CA GLY A 135 -13.07 -21.96 -17.41
C GLY A 135 -12.43 -22.73 -18.56
N THR A 136 -13.08 -23.78 -19.04
CA THR A 136 -12.82 -24.25 -20.40
C THR A 136 -13.32 -23.17 -21.34
N GLU A 137 -12.40 -22.34 -21.83
CA GLU A 137 -12.61 -21.53 -23.04
C GLU A 137 -12.77 -22.49 -24.24
N ALA A 138 -13.93 -23.14 -24.33
CA ALA A 138 -14.45 -23.76 -25.54
C ALA A 138 -15.97 -23.94 -25.46
N SER A 139 -16.64 -23.11 -26.26
CA SER A 139 -18.02 -23.18 -26.75
C SER A 139 -19.15 -22.85 -25.79
N ALA A 140 -19.68 -21.65 -25.99
CA ALA A 140 -21.11 -21.45 -26.14
C ALA A 140 -21.77 -22.68 -26.80
N ASP A 141 -22.71 -23.30 -26.11
CA ASP A 141 -24.11 -23.33 -26.53
C ASP A 141 -24.92 -24.09 -25.47
N ALA A 142 -26.05 -23.49 -25.10
CA ALA A 142 -27.11 -24.20 -24.43
C ALA A 142 -27.60 -25.35 -25.33
N ASP A 143 -28.03 -26.43 -24.69
CA ASP A 143 -28.72 -27.59 -25.26
C ASP A 143 -27.80 -28.65 -25.90
N GLU A 144 -27.55 -29.75 -25.17
CA GLU A 144 -28.22 -31.04 -25.45
C GLU A 144 -27.54 -32.19 -24.68
N ALA A 145 -28.36 -33.14 -24.26
CA ALA A 145 -28.04 -34.19 -23.30
C ALA A 145 -26.93 -35.16 -23.74
N GLY A 146 -26.09 -35.55 -22.78
CA GLY A 146 -25.56 -36.91 -22.67
C GLY A 146 -24.44 -37.31 -23.64
N LYS A 147 -23.19 -37.00 -23.27
CA LYS A 147 -22.04 -37.84 -23.66
C LYS A 147 -20.87 -37.62 -22.70
N THR A 148 -20.61 -38.60 -21.84
CA THR A 148 -19.28 -38.78 -21.22
C THR A 148 -18.25 -39.00 -22.33
N PRO A 149 -17.15 -38.24 -22.44
CA PRO A 149 -15.99 -38.66 -23.19
C PRO A 149 -15.16 -39.59 -22.30
N ALA A 150 -15.01 -40.83 -22.76
CA ALA A 150 -14.07 -41.81 -22.22
C ALA A 150 -12.60 -41.33 -22.41
N PRO A 151 -11.64 -41.88 -21.66
CA PRO A 151 -10.30 -41.30 -21.52
C PRO A 151 -9.49 -41.42 -22.82
N ALA A 152 -8.78 -40.35 -23.17
CA ALA A 152 -7.88 -40.32 -24.32
C ALA A 152 -6.60 -41.12 -24.05
N ASP A 153 -6.63 -42.42 -24.32
CA ASP A 153 -5.42 -43.24 -24.48
C ASP A 153 -4.82 -43.02 -25.88
N SER A 154 -3.91 -42.05 -26.04
CA SER A 154 -2.58 -42.27 -26.66
C SER A 154 -1.75 -40.98 -26.77
N MET A 155 -0.48 -41.07 -26.39
CA MET A 155 0.57 -40.04 -26.55
C MET A 155 0.77 -39.59 -28.02
N ALA A 156 0.25 -40.35 -28.98
CA ALA A 156 0.39 -40.06 -30.41
C ALA A 156 -0.53 -38.91 -30.86
N ASP A 157 -1.71 -38.75 -30.26
CA ASP A 157 -2.64 -37.67 -30.61
C ASP A 157 -2.18 -36.31 -30.08
N ILE A 158 -1.41 -36.29 -28.98
CA ILE A 158 -0.81 -35.06 -28.44
C ILE A 158 0.29 -34.53 -29.37
N LEU A 159 1.12 -35.43 -29.92
CA LEU A 159 2.19 -35.05 -30.86
C LEU A 159 1.65 -34.54 -32.20
N GLU A 160 0.54 -35.10 -32.69
CA GLU A 160 -0.12 -34.63 -33.91
C GLU A 160 -0.78 -33.26 -33.73
N GLN A 161 -1.29 -32.96 -32.53
CA GLN A 161 -1.86 -31.65 -32.19
C GLN A 161 -0.78 -30.57 -32.03
N LEU A 162 0.37 -30.90 -31.44
CA LEU A 162 1.52 -29.99 -31.31
C LEU A 162 2.12 -29.60 -32.68
N ASN A 163 2.19 -30.54 -33.63
CA ASN A 163 2.71 -30.24 -34.97
C ASN A 163 1.74 -29.38 -35.81
N ARG A 164 0.43 -29.51 -35.61
CA ARG A 164 -0.55 -28.63 -36.26
C ARG A 164 -0.49 -27.19 -35.74
N ALA A 165 -0.24 -27.00 -34.44
CA ALA A 165 -0.09 -25.68 -33.84
C ALA A 165 1.17 -24.93 -34.35
N ASN A 166 2.22 -25.65 -34.77
CA ASN A 166 3.48 -25.05 -35.21
C ASN A 166 3.52 -24.56 -36.66
N THR A 167 2.49 -24.83 -37.47
CA THR A 167 2.44 -24.40 -38.90
C THR A 167 1.41 -23.30 -39.20
N ALA A 168 0.75 -22.75 -38.18
CA ALA A 168 -0.32 -21.76 -38.37
C ALA A 168 -0.10 -20.43 -37.62
N ILE A 169 1.15 -19.99 -37.43
CA ILE A 169 1.45 -18.64 -36.96
C ILE A 169 2.05 -17.82 -38.11
N PRO A 170 1.27 -16.93 -38.77
CA PRO A 170 1.87 -15.77 -39.42
C PRO A 170 2.48 -14.89 -38.32
N ALA A 171 3.72 -14.48 -38.53
CA ALA A 171 4.49 -13.63 -37.63
C ALA A 171 3.70 -12.38 -37.19
N ALA A 172 3.29 -12.34 -35.92
CA ALA A 172 2.89 -11.14 -35.21
C ALA A 172 3.46 -11.24 -33.79
N GLU A 173 4.59 -10.57 -33.66
CA GLU A 173 5.26 -10.05 -32.47
C GLU A 173 4.88 -10.60 -31.09
N SER A 174 5.84 -11.31 -30.54
CA SER A 174 6.10 -11.48 -29.10
C SER A 174 6.13 -10.12 -28.37
N SER A 175 5.18 -9.91 -27.46
CA SER A 175 5.44 -9.30 -26.15
C SER A 175 4.83 -10.24 -25.12
N GLY A 176 5.61 -11.00 -24.36
CA GLY A 176 6.42 -10.42 -23.31
C GLY A 176 5.47 -9.97 -22.21
N GLY A 177 5.18 -10.86 -21.26
CA GLY A 177 4.50 -10.52 -20.01
C GLY A 177 5.39 -9.54 -19.26
N GLU A 178 5.25 -8.27 -19.58
CA GLU A 178 5.74 -7.17 -18.78
C GLU A 178 4.57 -6.75 -17.90
N THR A 179 4.82 -6.72 -16.60
CA THR A 179 4.08 -5.85 -15.67
C THR A 179 3.78 -4.53 -16.39
N PRO A 180 2.55 -4.01 -16.36
CA PRO A 180 2.24 -2.75 -17.04
C PRO A 180 3.30 -1.72 -16.70
N ASP A 181 4.03 -1.26 -17.71
CA ASP A 181 5.08 -0.26 -17.57
C ASP A 181 4.49 0.91 -16.77
N ALA A 182 5.02 1.17 -15.58
CA ALA A 182 4.49 2.20 -14.69
C ALA A 182 4.40 3.56 -15.40
N ALA A 183 5.27 3.82 -16.39
CA ALA A 183 5.20 5.02 -17.21
C ALA A 183 3.91 5.12 -18.06
N LYS A 184 3.35 3.99 -18.52
CA LYS A 184 2.08 3.94 -19.27
C LYS A 184 0.87 4.07 -18.35
N VAL A 185 0.97 3.55 -17.13
CA VAL A 185 -0.06 3.65 -16.07
C VAL A 185 -0.20 5.08 -15.51
N PHE A 186 0.83 5.91 -15.61
CA PHE A 186 0.73 7.33 -15.23
C PHE A 186 0.75 8.28 -16.44
N GLY A 187 0.93 7.75 -17.65
CA GLY A 187 1.04 8.51 -18.90
C GLY A 187 -0.27 8.73 -19.66
N GLY A 188 -1.38 8.16 -19.21
CA GLY A 188 -2.70 8.36 -19.83
C GLY A 188 -2.91 7.60 -21.16
N GLU A 189 -1.99 6.72 -21.54
CA GLU A 189 -1.99 5.95 -22.80
C GLU A 189 -2.28 4.46 -22.59
N MET A 190 -3.20 4.12 -21.68
CA MET A 190 -3.65 2.73 -21.53
C MET A 190 -4.87 2.46 -22.41
N SER A 191 -4.93 1.27 -23.01
CA SER A 191 -6.13 0.83 -23.73
C SER A 191 -7.23 0.43 -22.74
N ALA A 192 -8.48 0.45 -23.19
CA ALA A 192 -9.62 0.04 -22.34
C ALA A 192 -9.49 -1.42 -21.86
N ALA A 193 -8.94 -2.31 -22.69
CA ALA A 193 -8.71 -3.71 -22.34
C ALA A 193 -7.64 -3.85 -21.24
N ASP A 194 -6.57 -3.07 -21.33
CA ASP A 194 -5.51 -3.05 -20.32
C ASP A 194 -6.03 -2.47 -19.00
N LEU A 195 -6.87 -1.44 -19.07
CA LEU A 195 -7.51 -0.84 -17.89
C LEU A 195 -8.47 -1.81 -17.20
N ARG A 196 -9.29 -2.56 -17.96
CA ARG A 196 -10.15 -3.61 -17.40
C ARG A 196 -9.33 -4.67 -16.66
N THR A 197 -8.27 -5.15 -17.30
CA THR A 197 -7.36 -6.15 -16.71
C THR A 197 -6.67 -5.61 -15.46
N LEU A 198 -6.23 -4.34 -15.48
CA LEU A 198 -5.63 -3.69 -14.33
C LEU A 198 -6.64 -3.53 -13.17
N LEU A 199 -7.87 -3.14 -13.46
CA LEU A 199 -8.92 -2.96 -12.45
C LEU A 199 -9.29 -4.31 -11.81
N ILE A 200 -9.50 -5.35 -12.62
CA ILE A 200 -9.80 -6.71 -12.12
C ILE A 200 -8.64 -7.23 -11.26
N SER A 201 -7.38 -7.08 -11.72
CA SER A 201 -6.21 -7.48 -10.93
C SER A 201 -5.99 -6.64 -9.66
N SER A 202 -6.52 -5.42 -9.62
CA SER A 202 -6.55 -4.57 -8.41
C SER A 202 -7.71 -4.91 -7.47
N GLY A 203 -8.55 -5.90 -7.80
CA GLY A 203 -9.66 -6.38 -6.97
C GLY A 203 -11.01 -5.71 -7.26
N ALA A 204 -11.17 -5.05 -8.41
CA ALA A 204 -12.47 -4.51 -8.81
C ALA A 204 -13.37 -5.60 -9.44
N ASP A 205 -14.63 -5.60 -9.05
CA ASP A 205 -15.65 -6.59 -9.46
C ASP A 205 -15.95 -6.51 -10.96
N GLU A 206 -15.86 -7.65 -11.65
CA GLU A 206 -16.05 -7.75 -13.10
C GLU A 206 -17.47 -7.33 -13.53
N ALA A 207 -18.49 -7.63 -12.73
CA ALA A 207 -19.87 -7.23 -13.02
C ALA A 207 -20.10 -5.72 -12.82
N MET A 208 -19.29 -5.07 -11.99
CA MET A 208 -19.28 -3.60 -11.86
C MET A 208 -18.54 -2.96 -13.04
N ILE A 209 -17.39 -3.50 -13.44
CA ILE A 209 -16.61 -2.98 -14.58
C ILE A 209 -17.33 -3.22 -15.91
N GLY A 210 -18.11 -4.30 -16.02
CA GLY A 210 -18.94 -4.62 -17.18
C GLY A 210 -20.09 -3.65 -17.43
N GLN A 211 -20.44 -2.81 -16.45
CA GLN A 211 -21.46 -1.75 -16.62
C GLN A 211 -20.93 -0.51 -17.32
N PHE A 212 -19.60 -0.34 -17.39
CA PHE A 212 -18.96 0.77 -18.08
C PHE A 212 -18.50 0.34 -19.47
N SER A 213 -18.74 1.19 -20.47
CA SER A 213 -18.19 1.02 -21.81
C SER A 213 -16.68 1.30 -21.83
N ASP A 214 -16.01 0.79 -22.87
CA ASP A 214 -14.56 1.00 -23.05
C ASP A 214 -14.18 2.48 -23.13
N GLU A 215 -15.06 3.31 -23.68
CA GLU A 215 -14.87 4.77 -23.75
C GLU A 215 -15.02 5.41 -22.36
N GLU A 216 -15.99 4.97 -21.55
CA GLU A 216 -16.19 5.48 -20.19
C GLU A 216 -15.01 5.14 -19.27
N ILE A 217 -14.50 3.92 -19.35
CA ILE A 217 -13.35 3.48 -18.54
C ILE A 217 -12.11 4.33 -18.86
N VAL A 218 -11.83 4.56 -20.14
CA VAL A 218 -10.69 5.39 -20.58
C VAL A 218 -10.88 6.85 -20.17
N ASN A 219 -12.11 7.38 -20.25
CA ASN A 219 -12.41 8.76 -19.87
C ASN A 219 -12.26 8.99 -18.35
N ILE A 220 -12.78 8.08 -17.52
CA ILE A 220 -12.64 8.13 -16.06
C ILE A 220 -11.16 8.07 -15.67
N TYR A 221 -10.40 7.16 -16.27
CA TYR A 221 -8.97 7.05 -16.03
C TYR A 221 -8.19 8.33 -16.40
N LYS A 222 -8.53 8.96 -17.53
CA LYS A 222 -7.94 10.24 -17.94
C LYS A 222 -8.32 11.39 -17.02
N GLU A 223 -9.55 11.39 -16.48
CA GLU A 223 -10.00 12.39 -15.51
C GLU A 223 -9.20 12.30 -14.21
N ILE A 224 -8.99 11.08 -13.69
CA ILE A 224 -8.20 10.85 -12.47
C ILE A 224 -6.74 11.28 -12.64
N LEU A 225 -6.14 11.08 -13.81
CA LEU A 225 -4.77 11.50 -14.09
C LEU A 225 -4.62 13.01 -14.33
N ALA A 226 -5.72 13.73 -14.57
CA ALA A 226 -5.73 15.16 -14.83
C ALA A 226 -5.91 16.02 -13.56
N GLU A 227 -6.14 15.39 -12.40
CA GLU A 227 -6.32 16.03 -11.09
C GLU A 227 -5.03 16.00 -10.24
#